data_AF-A0A2T4UPA5-F1
#
_entry.id   AF-A0A2T4UPA5-F1
#
_cell.length_a   1.000
_cell.length_b   1.000
_cell.length_c   1.000
_cell.angle_alpha   90.00
_cell.angle_beta   90.00
_cell.angle_gamma   90.00
#
_symmetry.space_group_name_H-M   'P 1'
#
loop_
_entity.id
_entity.type
_entity.pdbx_description
1 polymer ?
#
loop_
_entity_poly.entity_id
_entity_poly.type
_entity_poly.pdbx_seq_one_letter_code
_entity_poly.pdbx_strand_id
1 'polypeptide(L)'
;MNAALIVNAGAAKGLGADGQTLGVQTAIGESSLVNTSYGDGAVNPDGSVADSIGLFQQQSSWGTVEQRMDPTTSAGFFYDRLVAVEGWQAMEPSIAINKVQRNADPNHYTKYRADAVAIMTYLGGLGSSTLAPTTTAAPVSALSTPTGTAPATPAPIGGCVAVSGDAQALAAGLVTAMEEGRLRLLEDRYAQQIRNMAAGTAKENCGTDVRILQVITIALNTFERVGVSDLNRQCTGSLLGAGTGSSHWMNGGGNAVDFFSFDGTATTGCDANALQLLTVLDPQVPQGSRAGQIQCRSSTYQHITQFTDSPNHLHFDVAYADGPLTTG
;
A
#
# COMPACT_ATOMS: atom_id res chain seq x y z
N MET A 1 -7.39 8.96 1.05
CA MET A 1 -6.31 8.01 0.70
C MET A 1 -6.82 6.74 0.01
N ASN A 2 -8.01 6.23 0.36
CA ASN A 2 -8.59 4.99 -0.19
C ASN A 2 -8.94 5.01 -1.68
N ALA A 3 -9.40 6.14 -2.22
CA ALA A 3 -9.72 6.24 -3.64
C ALA A 3 -8.53 5.89 -4.56
N ALA A 4 -7.31 6.30 -4.20
CA ALA A 4 -6.12 5.96 -4.98
C ALA A 4 -5.85 4.44 -5.00
N LEU A 5 -6.21 3.72 -3.93
CA LEU A 5 -6.02 2.27 -3.85
C LEU A 5 -6.99 1.53 -4.76
N ILE A 6 -8.24 2.00 -4.78
CA ILE A 6 -9.27 1.50 -5.69
C ILE A 6 -8.82 1.70 -7.14
N VAL A 7 -8.35 2.92 -7.48
CA VAL A 7 -7.82 3.24 -8.81
C VAL A 7 -6.65 2.33 -9.17
N ASN A 8 -5.69 2.17 -8.26
CA ASN A 8 -4.52 1.33 -8.47
C ASN A 8 -4.87 -0.16 -8.63
N ALA A 9 -5.84 -0.68 -7.86
CA ALA A 9 -6.34 -2.04 -8.00
C ALA A 9 -7.00 -2.27 -9.37
N GLY A 10 -7.75 -1.28 -9.88
CA GLY A 10 -8.31 -1.32 -11.22
C GLY A 10 -7.23 -1.31 -12.31
N ALA A 11 -6.23 -0.44 -12.15
CA ALA A 11 -5.08 -0.37 -13.06
C ALA A 11 -4.30 -1.71 -13.10
N ALA A 12 -4.05 -2.33 -11.94
CA ALA A 12 -3.37 -3.63 -11.85
C ALA A 12 -4.13 -4.77 -12.55
N LYS A 13 -5.46 -4.63 -12.70
CA LYS A 13 -6.31 -5.56 -13.45
C LYS A 13 -6.51 -5.17 -14.93
N GLY A 14 -5.79 -4.15 -15.40
CA GLY A 14 -5.85 -3.67 -16.79
C GLY A 14 -7.09 -2.83 -17.12
N LEU A 15 -7.86 -2.37 -16.11
CA LEU A 15 -8.99 -1.49 -16.35
C LEU A 15 -8.51 -0.06 -16.62
N GLY A 16 -9.08 0.58 -17.64
CA GLY A 16 -8.90 2.01 -17.92
C GLY A 16 -9.66 2.92 -16.93
N ALA A 17 -9.52 4.23 -17.12
CA ALA A 17 -10.07 5.25 -16.24
C ALA A 17 -11.60 5.09 -16.00
N ASP A 18 -12.36 4.69 -17.02
CA ASP A 18 -13.81 4.48 -16.89
C ASP A 18 -14.14 3.39 -15.87
N GLY A 19 -13.49 2.24 -15.95
CA GLY A 19 -13.65 1.14 -15.00
C GLY A 19 -13.16 1.51 -13.61
N GLN A 20 -12.00 2.17 -13.51
CA GLN A 20 -11.47 2.66 -12.23
C GLN A 20 -12.46 3.61 -11.54
N THR A 21 -13.07 4.51 -12.30
CA THR A 21 -14.08 5.45 -11.80
C THR A 21 -15.31 4.72 -11.25
N LEU A 22 -15.74 3.60 -11.85
CA LEU A 22 -16.85 2.79 -11.32
C LEU A 22 -16.53 2.24 -9.93
N GLY A 23 -15.29 1.79 -9.70
CA GLY A 23 -14.88 1.32 -8.37
C GLY A 23 -14.91 2.44 -7.34
N VAL A 24 -14.38 3.63 -7.68
CA VAL A 24 -14.41 4.80 -6.79
C VAL A 24 -15.85 5.22 -6.50
N GLN A 25 -16.70 5.28 -7.53
CA GLN A 25 -18.13 5.60 -7.40
C GLN A 25 -18.86 4.62 -6.49
N THR A 26 -18.55 3.32 -6.60
CA THR A 26 -19.11 2.29 -5.74
C THR A 26 -18.72 2.52 -4.28
N ALA A 27 -17.43 2.69 -3.99
CA ALA A 27 -16.95 2.85 -2.62
C ALA A 27 -17.42 4.16 -1.95
N ILE A 28 -17.68 5.22 -2.73
CA ILE A 28 -18.36 6.41 -2.18
C ILE A 28 -19.79 6.04 -1.75
N GLY A 29 -20.52 5.31 -2.60
CA GLY A 29 -21.90 4.92 -2.31
C GLY A 29 -22.05 3.95 -1.15
N GLU A 30 -21.12 3.00 -1.03
CA GLU A 30 -21.16 1.98 0.01
C GLU A 30 -20.66 2.49 1.36
N SER A 31 -19.60 3.31 1.38
CA SER A 31 -18.92 3.63 2.63
C SER A 31 -18.37 5.05 2.73
N SER A 32 -18.68 5.93 1.77
CA SER A 32 -18.06 7.26 1.67
C SER A 32 -16.53 7.20 1.67
N LEU A 33 -15.96 6.14 1.05
CA LEU A 33 -14.52 5.83 1.04
C LEU A 33 -13.92 5.58 2.42
N VAL A 34 -14.73 5.29 3.44
CA VAL A 34 -14.29 4.91 4.79
C VAL A 34 -14.27 3.39 4.89
N ASN A 35 -13.19 2.82 5.38
CA ASN A 35 -13.06 1.38 5.52
C ASN A 35 -13.68 0.94 6.86
N THR A 36 -14.94 0.49 6.85
CA THR A 36 -15.71 0.22 8.07
C THR A 36 -15.73 -1.27 8.40
N SER A 37 -15.60 -1.63 9.67
CA SER A 37 -15.66 -3.03 10.15
C SER A 37 -17.08 -3.50 10.47
N TYR A 38 -18.11 -2.77 10.01
CA TYR A 38 -19.51 -3.05 10.29
C TYR A 38 -20.38 -2.60 9.10
N GLY A 39 -21.54 -3.23 8.99
CA GLY A 39 -22.59 -2.90 8.02
C GLY A 39 -23.79 -2.19 8.65
N ASP A 40 -24.84 -1.99 7.87
CA ASP A 40 -26.07 -1.31 8.28
C ASP A 40 -27.07 -2.20 9.05
N GLY A 41 -26.72 -3.47 9.27
CA GLY A 41 -27.58 -4.44 9.94
C GLY A 41 -28.76 -4.91 9.08
N ALA A 42 -28.70 -4.74 7.75
CA ALA A 42 -29.68 -5.28 6.82
C ALA A 42 -29.90 -6.78 7.03
N VAL A 43 -31.10 -7.27 6.72
CA VAL A 43 -31.44 -8.70 6.84
C VAL A 43 -31.43 -9.33 5.46
N ASN A 44 -30.63 -10.39 5.31
CA ASN A 44 -30.55 -11.18 4.09
C ASN A 44 -31.87 -11.93 3.83
N PRO A 45 -32.13 -12.37 2.58
CA PRO A 45 -33.34 -13.15 2.26
C PRO A 45 -33.52 -14.44 3.07
N ASP A 46 -32.42 -15.00 3.60
CA ASP A 46 -32.42 -16.19 4.46
C ASP A 46 -32.68 -15.89 5.94
N GLY A 47 -32.86 -14.62 6.31
CA GLY A 47 -33.12 -14.16 7.68
C GLY A 47 -31.87 -13.87 8.51
N SER A 48 -30.66 -14.06 7.97
CA SER A 48 -29.40 -13.67 8.64
C SER A 48 -29.19 -12.15 8.60
N VAL A 49 -28.47 -11.59 9.58
CA VAL A 49 -28.01 -10.20 9.52
C VAL A 49 -26.82 -10.14 8.56
N ALA A 50 -26.86 -9.21 7.60
CA ALA A 50 -25.80 -8.97 6.64
C ALA A 50 -24.50 -8.63 7.36
N ASP A 51 -23.43 -9.33 6.99
CA ASP A 51 -22.09 -9.20 7.56
C ASP A 51 -21.18 -8.30 6.70
N SER A 52 -21.79 -7.33 6.02
CA SER A 52 -21.12 -6.40 5.11
C SER A 52 -20.06 -5.58 5.83
N ILE A 53 -18.85 -5.54 5.27
CA ILE A 53 -17.73 -4.74 5.78
C ILE A 53 -16.90 -4.15 4.63
N GLY A 54 -16.01 -3.24 4.98
CA GLY A 54 -15.00 -2.69 4.10
C GLY A 54 -15.53 -1.58 3.18
N LEU A 55 -14.65 -1.13 2.27
CA LEU A 55 -14.94 -0.02 1.34
C LEU A 55 -16.13 -0.26 0.41
N PHE A 56 -16.43 -1.53 0.12
CA PHE A 56 -17.47 -1.92 -0.82
C PHE A 56 -18.65 -2.61 -0.11
N GLN A 57 -18.69 -2.60 1.23
CA GLN A 57 -19.74 -3.24 2.04
C GLN A 57 -20.04 -4.69 1.59
N GLN A 58 -18.98 -5.44 1.34
CA GLN A 58 -19.05 -6.81 0.80
C GLN A 58 -19.37 -7.79 1.93
N GLN A 59 -20.24 -8.77 1.68
CA GLN A 59 -20.57 -9.87 2.62
C GLN A 59 -19.53 -11.00 2.56
N SER A 60 -19.54 -11.94 3.52
CA SER A 60 -18.60 -13.09 3.57
C SER A 60 -18.52 -13.93 2.30
N SER A 61 -19.57 -13.93 1.47
CA SER A 61 -19.56 -14.57 0.14
C SER A 61 -18.54 -13.98 -0.84
N TRP A 62 -17.99 -12.80 -0.55
CA TRP A 62 -16.98 -12.15 -1.38
C TRP A 62 -15.56 -12.59 -1.09
N GLY A 63 -15.29 -13.00 0.14
CA GLY A 63 -13.97 -13.33 0.64
C GLY A 63 -13.94 -13.28 2.16
N THR A 64 -12.78 -13.60 2.71
CA THR A 64 -12.59 -13.59 4.17
C THR A 64 -12.67 -12.15 4.72
N VAL A 65 -12.78 -11.99 6.05
CA VAL A 65 -12.84 -10.66 6.68
C VAL A 65 -11.62 -9.82 6.30
N GLU A 66 -10.47 -10.47 6.22
CA GLU A 66 -9.17 -9.94 5.80
C GLU A 66 -9.23 -9.29 4.42
N GLN A 67 -9.72 -10.07 3.46
CA GLN A 67 -9.74 -9.66 2.07
C GLN A 67 -10.77 -8.55 1.83
N ARG A 68 -11.87 -8.54 2.60
CA ARG A 68 -12.91 -7.52 2.50
C ARG A 68 -12.52 -6.22 3.21
N MET A 69 -11.72 -6.30 4.27
CA MET A 69 -11.18 -5.13 4.98
C MET A 69 -9.92 -4.57 4.33
N ASP A 70 -9.22 -5.30 3.46
CA ASP A 70 -8.12 -4.72 2.68
C ASP A 70 -8.68 -3.89 1.49
N PRO A 71 -8.43 -2.57 1.41
CA PRO A 71 -8.92 -1.71 0.33
C PRO A 71 -8.60 -2.19 -1.08
N THR A 72 -7.38 -2.70 -1.30
CA THR A 72 -6.91 -3.13 -2.62
C THR A 72 -7.57 -4.44 -3.03
N THR A 73 -7.70 -5.37 -2.10
CA THR A 73 -8.32 -6.68 -2.30
C THR A 73 -9.82 -6.57 -2.50
N SER A 74 -10.51 -5.82 -1.64
CA SER A 74 -11.95 -5.55 -1.76
C SER A 74 -12.29 -4.86 -3.08
N ALA A 75 -11.47 -3.88 -3.50
CA ALA A 75 -11.57 -3.28 -4.84
C ALA A 75 -11.32 -4.32 -5.94
N GLY A 76 -10.33 -5.18 -5.76
CA GLY A 76 -10.04 -6.29 -6.67
C GLY A 76 -11.24 -7.20 -6.88
N PHE A 77 -11.93 -7.61 -5.82
CA PHE A 77 -13.14 -8.42 -5.91
C PHE A 77 -14.28 -7.74 -6.67
N PHE A 78 -14.44 -6.42 -6.50
CA PHE A 78 -15.39 -5.64 -7.28
C PHE A 78 -15.03 -5.68 -8.77
N TYR A 79 -13.77 -5.43 -9.12
CA TYR A 79 -13.33 -5.43 -10.51
C TYR A 79 -13.39 -6.81 -11.17
N ASP A 80 -13.05 -7.88 -10.46
CA ASP A 80 -13.18 -9.25 -10.97
C ASP A 80 -14.61 -9.60 -11.36
N ARG A 81 -15.59 -9.13 -10.58
CA ARG A 81 -17.01 -9.28 -10.90
C ARG A 81 -17.46 -8.31 -11.98
N LEU A 82 -16.96 -7.07 -12.00
CA LEU A 82 -17.29 -6.08 -13.02
C LEU A 82 -16.91 -6.56 -14.43
N VAL A 83 -15.69 -7.08 -14.60
CA VAL A 83 -15.24 -7.56 -15.92
C VAL A 83 -16.00 -8.80 -16.40
N ALA A 84 -16.62 -9.55 -15.49
CA ALA A 84 -17.50 -10.66 -15.81
C ALA A 84 -18.92 -10.22 -16.23
N VAL A 85 -19.28 -8.94 -16.06
CA VAL A 85 -20.55 -8.40 -16.56
C VAL A 85 -20.42 -8.08 -18.04
N GLU A 86 -21.06 -8.89 -18.89
CA GLU A 86 -21.05 -8.68 -20.34
C GLU A 86 -21.55 -7.27 -20.72
N GLY A 87 -20.75 -6.54 -21.50
CA GLY A 87 -21.10 -5.22 -22.02
C GLY A 87 -21.08 -4.08 -20.99
N TRP A 88 -20.50 -4.27 -19.79
CA TRP A 88 -20.47 -3.27 -18.73
C TRP A 88 -19.92 -1.90 -19.20
N GLN A 89 -18.99 -1.88 -20.16
CA GLN A 89 -18.39 -0.66 -20.70
C GLN A 89 -19.39 0.24 -21.42
N ALA A 90 -20.46 -0.34 -21.98
CA ALA A 90 -21.50 0.38 -22.69
C ALA A 90 -22.75 0.64 -21.81
N MET A 91 -22.75 0.19 -20.56
CA MET A 91 -23.85 0.39 -19.63
C MET A 91 -23.76 1.76 -18.97
N GLU A 92 -24.92 2.27 -18.55
CA GLU A 92 -24.96 3.36 -17.59
C GLU A 92 -24.15 3.00 -16.33
N PRO A 93 -23.25 3.88 -15.82
CA PRO A 93 -22.34 3.57 -14.71
C PRO A 93 -23.02 2.93 -13.49
N SER A 94 -24.17 3.47 -13.08
CA SER A 94 -24.93 2.98 -11.94
C SER A 94 -25.46 1.56 -12.16
N ILE A 95 -25.85 1.24 -13.40
CA ILE A 95 -26.37 -0.08 -13.78
C ILE A 95 -25.24 -1.12 -13.81
N ALA A 96 -24.06 -0.76 -14.32
CA ALA A 96 -22.88 -1.62 -14.28
C ALA A 96 -22.50 -1.97 -12.84
N ILE A 97 -22.45 -0.97 -11.95
CA ILE A 97 -22.17 -1.17 -10.52
C ILE A 97 -23.27 -2.02 -9.88
N ASN A 98 -24.54 -1.74 -10.15
CA ASN A 98 -25.65 -2.49 -9.57
C ASN A 98 -25.64 -3.97 -9.96
N LYS A 99 -25.23 -4.33 -11.19
CA LYS A 99 -25.06 -5.74 -11.58
C LYS A 99 -24.01 -6.49 -10.74
N VAL A 100 -23.04 -5.76 -10.20
CA VAL A 100 -21.99 -6.29 -9.33
C VAL A 100 -22.45 -6.35 -7.87
N GLN A 101 -22.92 -5.22 -7.33
CA GLN A 101 -23.26 -5.07 -5.90
C GLN A 101 -24.67 -5.56 -5.55
N ARG A 102 -25.58 -5.63 -6.53
CA ARG A 102 -26.97 -6.09 -6.40
C ARG A 102 -27.80 -5.30 -5.38
N ASN A 103 -27.59 -3.98 -5.32
CA ASN A 103 -28.44 -3.09 -4.54
C ASN A 103 -29.91 -3.15 -5.02
N ALA A 104 -30.88 -2.96 -4.12
CA ALA A 104 -32.30 -2.97 -4.45
C ALA A 104 -32.72 -1.86 -5.44
N ASP A 105 -32.05 -0.70 -5.40
CA ASP A 105 -32.23 0.38 -6.36
C ASP A 105 -31.12 0.35 -7.43
N PRO A 106 -31.46 0.05 -8.71
CA PRO A 106 -30.50 0.07 -9.81
C PRO A 106 -29.82 1.42 -10.02
N ASN A 107 -30.44 2.52 -9.60
CA ASN A 107 -29.92 3.88 -9.74
C ASN A 107 -29.24 4.42 -8.47
N HIS A 108 -29.07 3.60 -7.43
CA HIS A 108 -28.50 4.00 -6.15
C HIS A 108 -27.19 4.79 -6.30
N TYR A 109 -26.31 4.37 -7.22
CA TYR A 109 -24.98 4.95 -7.38
C TYR A 109 -24.94 6.21 -8.24
N THR A 110 -26.03 6.58 -8.90
CA THR A 110 -26.07 7.66 -9.90
C THR A 110 -25.62 8.98 -9.28
N LYS A 111 -26.05 9.28 -8.05
CA LYS A 111 -25.73 10.51 -7.34
C LYS A 111 -24.24 10.68 -6.99
N TYR A 112 -23.46 9.60 -6.95
CA TYR A 112 -22.03 9.63 -6.59
C TYR A 112 -21.10 9.78 -7.80
N ARG A 113 -21.64 9.82 -9.02
CA ARG A 113 -20.84 9.88 -10.26
C ARG A 113 -19.97 11.13 -10.33
N ALA A 114 -20.53 12.29 -10.01
CA ALA A 114 -19.81 13.57 -10.09
C ALA A 114 -18.61 13.59 -9.13
N ASP A 115 -18.81 13.12 -7.89
CA ASP A 115 -17.75 13.05 -6.88
C ASP A 115 -16.64 12.08 -7.30
N ALA A 116 -17.00 10.91 -7.84
CA ALA A 116 -16.02 9.95 -8.33
C ALA A 116 -15.17 10.53 -9.47
N VAL A 117 -15.78 11.24 -10.43
CA VAL A 117 -15.06 11.91 -11.52
C VAL A 117 -14.14 13.01 -11.00
N ALA A 118 -14.58 13.80 -10.01
CA ALA A 118 -13.77 14.84 -9.40
C ALA A 118 -12.52 14.26 -8.71
N ILE A 119 -12.69 13.15 -7.97
CA ILE A 119 -11.59 12.42 -7.34
C ILE A 119 -10.62 11.87 -8.40
N MET A 120 -11.12 11.24 -9.46
CA MET A 120 -10.28 10.73 -10.55
C MET A 120 -9.47 11.84 -11.23
N THR A 121 -10.11 12.99 -11.48
CA THR A 121 -9.46 14.17 -12.07
C THR A 121 -8.33 14.68 -11.16
N TYR A 122 -8.59 14.80 -9.86
CA TYR A 122 -7.58 15.21 -8.90
C TYR A 122 -6.40 14.24 -8.85
N LEU A 123 -6.67 12.93 -8.78
CA LEU A 123 -5.64 11.89 -8.75
C LEU A 123 -4.80 11.86 -10.04
N GLY A 124 -5.42 12.05 -11.21
CA GLY A 124 -4.70 12.16 -12.49
C GLY A 124 -3.82 13.42 -12.58
N GLY A 125 -4.26 14.53 -11.97
CA GLY A 125 -3.46 15.76 -11.85
C GLY A 125 -2.22 15.60 -10.97
N LEU A 126 -2.32 14.82 -9.88
CA LEU A 126 -1.17 14.49 -9.04
C LEU A 126 -0.12 13.65 -9.78
N GLY A 127 -0.53 12.78 -10.70
CA GLY A 127 0.36 11.98 -11.54
C GLY A 127 1.02 12.76 -12.69
N SER A 128 0.47 13.93 -13.04
CA SER A 128 0.92 14.75 -14.17
C SER A 128 1.80 15.95 -13.77
N SER A 129 2.09 16.12 -12.47
CA SER A 129 3.06 17.13 -12.01
C SER A 129 4.50 16.68 -12.31
N THR A 130 4.84 16.63 -13.59
CA THR A 130 6.21 16.77 -14.04
C THR A 130 6.65 18.21 -13.79
N LEU A 131 7.80 18.37 -13.12
CA LEU A 131 8.56 19.62 -12.94
C LEU A 131 8.25 20.66 -14.02
N ALA A 132 7.64 21.79 -13.61
CA ALA A 132 7.62 22.96 -14.47
C ALA A 132 9.07 23.45 -14.66
N PRO A 133 9.53 23.67 -15.90
CA PRO A 133 10.84 24.25 -16.13
C PRO A 133 10.83 25.73 -15.76
N THR A 134 11.92 26.17 -15.16
CA THR A 134 12.26 27.57 -14.93
C THR A 134 12.25 28.37 -16.23
N THR A 135 11.66 29.56 -16.23
CA THR A 135 12.08 30.85 -16.85
C THR A 135 10.85 31.78 -16.79
N THR A 136 10.92 33.06 -16.43
CA THR A 136 11.85 34.12 -16.83
C THR A 136 12.04 35.16 -15.72
N ALA A 137 13.28 35.51 -15.41
CA ALA A 137 13.62 36.74 -14.72
C ALA A 137 13.63 37.92 -15.70
N ALA A 138 13.15 39.09 -15.26
CA ALA A 138 13.43 40.39 -15.87
C ALA A 138 14.45 41.17 -15.01
N PRO A 139 15.30 42.03 -15.60
CA PRO A 139 16.62 42.37 -15.04
C PRO A 139 16.60 43.66 -14.22
N VAL A 140 17.48 43.77 -13.21
CA VAL A 140 18.16 45.02 -12.80
C VAL A 140 19.47 44.71 -12.08
N SER A 141 20.42 45.63 -12.23
CA SER A 141 21.88 45.50 -12.15
C SER A 141 22.54 45.24 -10.79
N ALA A 142 23.64 44.47 -10.88
CA ALA A 142 24.99 44.64 -10.31
C ALA A 142 25.17 45.11 -8.85
N LEU A 143 25.89 44.30 -8.04
CA LEU A 143 27.34 44.42 -7.83
C LEU A 143 27.86 43.39 -6.80
N SER A 144 29.10 42.97 -7.02
CA SER A 144 30.06 42.38 -6.05
C SER A 144 30.16 40.84 -5.94
N THR A 145 31.25 40.33 -6.51
CA THR A 145 31.91 39.03 -6.24
C THR A 145 32.38 38.90 -4.78
N PRO A 146 32.52 37.67 -4.24
CA PRO A 146 33.84 37.02 -4.29
C PRO A 146 33.83 35.52 -4.67
N THR A 147 34.80 35.17 -5.52
CA THR A 147 35.65 33.95 -5.56
C THR A 147 35.21 32.63 -4.90
N GLY A 148 35.25 31.56 -5.73
CA GLY A 148 35.62 30.17 -5.38
C GLY A 148 34.48 29.36 -4.76
N THR A 149 33.93 28.32 -5.37
CA THR A 149 34.61 27.09 -5.81
C THR A 149 33.66 26.35 -6.76
N ALA A 150 34.18 25.76 -7.84
CA ALA A 150 33.37 25.00 -8.79
C ALA A 150 32.63 23.84 -8.09
N PRO A 151 31.35 23.57 -8.38
CA PRO A 151 30.69 22.38 -7.87
C PRO A 151 31.31 21.15 -8.55
N ALA A 152 31.76 20.21 -7.72
CA ALA A 152 32.22 18.91 -8.14
C ALA A 152 31.12 18.17 -8.91
N THR A 153 31.52 17.54 -10.01
CA THR A 153 30.76 16.55 -10.77
C THR A 153 30.10 15.53 -9.83
N PRO A 154 28.83 15.14 -10.02
CA PRO A 154 28.24 14.08 -9.21
C PRO A 154 29.01 12.78 -9.48
N ALA A 155 29.59 12.21 -8.43
CA ALA A 155 30.19 10.89 -8.44
C ALA A 155 29.09 9.81 -8.61
N PRO A 156 29.39 8.65 -9.21
CA PRO A 156 28.44 7.55 -9.31
C PRO A 156 28.11 7.04 -7.91
N ILE A 157 26.82 6.94 -7.59
CA ILE A 157 26.30 6.31 -6.37
C ILE A 157 26.54 4.79 -6.43
N GLY A 158 27.73 4.40 -5.99
CA GLY A 158 28.14 3.03 -5.76
C GLY A 158 28.83 2.93 -4.41
N GLY A 159 28.06 3.13 -3.33
CA GLY A 159 28.51 2.92 -1.96
C GLY A 159 27.35 2.35 -1.16
N CYS A 160 27.55 1.18 -0.55
CA CYS A 160 26.61 0.61 0.42
C CYS A 160 26.40 1.65 1.54
N VAL A 161 25.24 2.30 1.56
CA VAL A 161 24.85 3.13 2.70
C VAL A 161 24.55 2.15 3.82
N ALA A 162 25.43 2.10 4.82
CA ALA A 162 25.22 1.29 6.02
C ALA A 162 23.87 1.68 6.64
N VAL A 163 22.97 0.71 6.75
CA VAL A 163 21.67 0.93 7.38
C VAL A 163 21.87 0.87 8.90
N SER A 164 21.36 1.88 9.62
CA SER A 164 21.50 1.95 11.08
C SER A 164 20.92 0.71 11.77
N GLY A 165 21.50 0.30 12.90
CA GLY A 165 20.92 -0.69 13.82
C GLY A 165 20.06 -0.07 14.92
N ASP A 166 19.91 1.25 14.95
CA ASP A 166 19.10 1.98 15.93
C ASP A 166 17.66 2.15 15.42
N ALA A 167 16.71 1.50 16.10
CA ALA A 167 15.29 1.53 15.74
C ALA A 167 14.67 2.93 15.80
N GLN A 168 15.06 3.77 16.76
CA GLN A 168 14.52 5.12 16.89
C GLN A 168 15.06 6.02 15.77
N ALA A 169 16.34 5.90 15.44
CA ALA A 169 16.95 6.63 14.33
C ALA A 169 16.36 6.22 12.97
N LEU A 170 16.17 4.92 12.72
CA LEU A 170 15.50 4.44 11.51
C LEU A 170 14.07 4.96 11.43
N ALA A 171 13.31 4.86 12.52
CA ALA A 171 11.94 5.37 12.56
C ALA A 171 11.89 6.87 12.26
N ALA A 172 12.81 7.67 12.80
CA ALA A 172 12.91 9.09 12.48
C ALA A 172 13.18 9.33 10.98
N GLY A 173 14.08 8.56 10.36
CA GLY A 173 14.32 8.60 8.92
C GLY A 173 13.08 8.22 8.10
N LEU A 174 12.31 7.22 8.54
CA LEU A 174 11.04 6.87 7.90
C LEU A 174 9.99 7.96 8.07
N VAL A 175 9.96 8.70 9.19
CA VAL A 175 9.11 9.89 9.35
C VAL A 175 9.47 10.96 8.32
N THR A 176 10.75 11.26 8.13
CA THR A 176 11.19 12.19 7.08
C THR A 176 10.77 11.70 5.68
N ALA A 177 10.94 10.41 5.37
CA ALA A 177 10.50 9.85 4.10
C ALA A 177 8.97 9.96 3.91
N MET A 178 8.17 9.89 4.97
CA MET A 178 6.73 10.15 4.91
C MET A 178 6.42 11.62 4.59
N GLU A 179 7.13 12.56 5.20
CA GLU A 179 6.97 14.00 4.97
C GLU A 179 7.37 14.41 3.54
N GLU A 180 8.39 13.77 2.99
CA GLU A 180 8.83 13.94 1.60
C GLU A 180 7.92 13.23 0.58
N GLY A 181 6.94 12.44 1.03
CA GLY A 181 6.07 11.65 0.17
C GLY A 181 6.74 10.45 -0.50
N ARG A 182 7.93 10.06 -0.03
CA ARG A 182 8.67 8.86 -0.49
C ARG A 182 8.15 7.59 0.16
N LEU A 183 7.70 7.66 1.41
CA LEU A 183 7.06 6.55 2.11
C LEU A 183 5.58 6.84 2.32
N ARG A 184 4.71 5.94 1.85
CA ARG A 184 3.27 6.03 2.06
C ARG A 184 2.74 4.84 2.83
N LEU A 185 2.18 5.10 4.01
CA LEU A 185 1.47 4.09 4.79
C LEU A 185 0.00 4.10 4.35
N LEU A 186 -0.59 2.92 4.21
CA LEU A 186 -1.97 2.76 3.75
C LEU A 186 -2.98 3.30 4.75
N GLU A 187 -2.68 3.11 6.04
CA GLU A 187 -3.50 3.58 7.14
C GLU A 187 -2.66 4.43 8.09
N ASP A 188 -3.23 5.54 8.56
CA ASP A 188 -2.54 6.46 9.47
C ASP A 188 -2.13 5.81 10.79
N ARG A 189 -2.84 4.75 11.21
CA ARG A 189 -2.49 3.97 12.41
C ARG A 189 -1.11 3.33 12.32
N TYR A 190 -0.66 2.93 11.13
CA TYR A 190 0.69 2.39 10.91
C TYR A 190 1.74 3.51 10.86
N ALA A 191 1.41 4.65 10.25
CA ALA A 191 2.27 5.84 10.30
C ALA A 191 2.48 6.33 11.74
N GLN A 192 1.44 6.24 12.58
CA GLN A 192 1.51 6.61 13.99
C GLN A 192 2.44 5.69 14.80
N GLN A 193 2.52 4.40 14.45
CA GLN A 193 3.48 3.48 15.08
C GLN A 193 4.92 3.97 14.86
N ILE A 194 5.28 4.24 13.60
CA ILE A 194 6.61 4.77 13.23
C ILE A 194 6.88 6.11 13.93
N ARG A 195 5.90 7.03 13.95
CA ARG A 195 6.04 8.31 14.67
C ARG A 195 6.28 8.13 16.17
N ASN A 196 5.55 7.22 16.81
CA ASN A 196 5.74 6.93 18.24
C ASN A 196 7.11 6.30 18.50
N MET A 197 7.60 5.42 17.62
CA MET A 197 8.95 4.87 17.73
C MET A 197 10.02 5.96 17.58
N ALA A 198 9.89 6.85 16.59
CA ALA A 198 10.80 7.97 16.39
C ALA A 198 10.85 8.92 17.60
N ALA A 199 9.69 9.13 18.26
CA ALA A 199 9.57 9.94 19.46
C ALA A 199 10.00 9.22 20.75
N GLY A 200 10.29 7.91 20.71
CA GLY A 200 10.57 7.11 21.91
C GLY A 200 9.34 6.89 22.81
N THR A 201 8.13 6.99 22.26
CA THR A 201 6.84 6.90 22.98
C THR A 201 6.00 5.68 22.60
N ALA A 202 6.57 4.75 21.83
CA ALA A 202 5.89 3.51 21.45
C ALA A 202 5.48 2.70 22.71
N LYS A 203 4.20 2.30 22.76
CA LYS A 203 3.67 1.46 23.83
C LYS A 203 4.15 0.01 23.67
N GLU A 204 3.97 -0.78 24.72
CA GLU A 204 4.18 -2.23 24.65
C GLU A 204 3.39 -2.84 23.47
N ASN A 205 4.04 -3.73 22.72
CA ASN A 205 3.49 -4.36 21.50
C ASN A 205 3.08 -3.36 20.39
N CYS A 206 3.59 -2.13 20.45
CA CYS A 206 3.42 -1.10 19.42
C CYS A 206 4.72 -0.68 18.73
N GLY A 207 5.81 -1.43 18.97
CA GLY A 207 7.05 -1.30 18.22
C GLY A 207 7.03 -2.10 16.92
N THR A 208 7.94 -1.79 16.01
CA THR A 208 8.25 -2.59 14.83
C THR A 208 9.65 -3.15 15.01
N ASP A 209 9.88 -4.41 14.62
CA ASP A 209 11.22 -5.00 14.68
C ASP A 209 12.20 -4.11 13.89
N VAL A 210 13.37 -3.84 14.47
CA VAL A 210 14.37 -2.98 13.84
C VAL A 210 14.73 -3.46 12.44
N ARG A 211 14.74 -4.77 12.21
CA ARG A 211 15.00 -5.41 10.92
C ARG A 211 13.93 -5.06 9.89
N ILE A 212 12.67 -4.94 10.31
CA ILE A 212 11.58 -4.49 9.43
C ILE A 212 11.74 -3.00 9.08
N LEU A 213 12.16 -2.16 10.04
CA LEU A 213 12.50 -0.76 9.73
C LEU A 213 13.65 -0.68 8.71
N GLN A 214 14.68 -1.50 8.88
CA GLN A 214 15.80 -1.60 7.93
C GLN A 214 15.34 -2.06 6.54
N VAL A 215 14.45 -3.06 6.46
CA VAL A 215 13.87 -3.53 5.19
C VAL A 215 13.12 -2.39 4.47
N ILE A 216 12.32 -1.59 5.19
CA ILE A 216 11.64 -0.42 4.61
C ILE A 216 12.66 0.62 4.14
N THR A 217 13.73 0.87 4.91
CA THR A 217 14.82 1.77 4.51
C THR A 217 15.53 1.26 3.25
N ILE A 218 15.81 -0.04 3.14
CA ILE A 218 16.42 -0.65 1.93
C ILE A 218 15.48 -0.49 0.74
N ALA A 219 14.16 -0.67 0.92
CA ALA A 219 13.19 -0.40 -0.14
C ALA A 219 13.24 1.07 -0.58
N LEU A 220 13.31 2.02 0.35
CA LEU A 220 13.43 3.46 0.03
C LEU A 220 14.78 3.84 -0.60
N ASN A 221 15.82 3.04 -0.43
CA ASN A 221 17.10 3.20 -1.13
C ASN A 221 17.07 2.57 -2.53
N THR A 222 16.14 1.64 -2.78
CA THR A 222 15.99 0.94 -4.05
C THR A 222 15.01 1.65 -4.99
N PHE A 223 13.97 2.26 -4.42
CA PHE A 223 12.86 2.90 -5.13
C PHE A 223 12.68 4.34 -4.68
N GLU A 224 12.23 5.21 -5.58
CA GLU A 224 11.93 6.61 -5.28
C GLU A 224 10.74 6.73 -4.31
N ARG A 225 9.74 5.85 -4.49
CA ARG A 225 8.53 5.80 -3.66
C ARG A 225 8.19 4.38 -3.23
N VAL A 226 7.83 4.20 -1.97
CA VAL A 226 7.45 2.91 -1.38
C VAL A 226 6.11 3.04 -0.66
N GLY A 227 5.20 2.10 -0.91
CA GLY A 227 3.92 2.01 -0.22
C GLY A 227 3.85 0.79 0.68
N VAL A 228 3.45 0.98 1.93
CA VAL A 228 3.30 -0.07 2.95
C VAL A 228 1.84 -0.18 3.40
N SER A 229 1.26 -1.38 3.29
CA SER A 229 -0.12 -1.70 3.65
C SER A 229 -0.31 -2.23 5.06
N ASP A 230 0.69 -2.90 5.62
CA ASP A 230 0.60 -3.47 6.96
C ASP A 230 1.96 -3.53 7.68
N LEU A 231 1.93 -3.38 9.00
CA LEU A 231 3.11 -3.36 9.88
C LEU A 231 2.84 -4.12 11.20
N ASN A 232 2.63 -3.43 12.33
CA ASN A 232 2.30 -4.11 13.58
C ASN A 232 0.79 -4.16 13.78
N ARG A 233 0.20 -5.36 13.61
CA ARG A 233 -1.23 -5.62 13.83
C ARG A 233 -1.58 -5.76 15.31
N GLN A 234 -0.66 -6.22 16.16
CA GLN A 234 -0.89 -6.29 17.60
C GLN A 234 -1.11 -4.90 18.20
N CYS A 235 -0.42 -3.89 17.69
CA CYS A 235 -0.64 -2.50 18.08
C CYS A 235 -2.01 -1.95 17.70
N THR A 236 -2.56 -2.40 16.57
CA THR A 236 -3.85 -1.89 16.05
C THR A 236 -5.04 -2.72 16.49
N GLY A 237 -4.80 -3.88 17.14
CA GLY A 237 -5.84 -4.86 17.45
C GLY A 237 -6.40 -5.57 16.22
N SER A 238 -5.73 -5.45 15.07
CA SER A 238 -6.17 -6.06 13.81
C SER A 238 -5.87 -7.57 13.82
N LEU A 239 -6.91 -8.41 13.74
CA LEU A 239 -6.75 -9.86 13.58
C LEU A 239 -6.81 -10.30 12.11
N LEU A 240 -6.55 -9.37 11.17
CA LEU A 240 -6.53 -9.72 9.77
C LEU A 240 -5.34 -10.66 9.45
N GLY A 241 -5.39 -11.34 8.30
CA GLY A 241 -4.51 -12.42 7.85
C GLY A 241 -4.71 -13.73 8.59
N ALA A 242 -3.59 -14.38 8.92
CA ALA A 242 -3.55 -15.57 9.78
C ALA A 242 -3.90 -15.29 11.26
N GLY A 243 -4.61 -14.20 11.55
CA GLY A 243 -4.94 -13.75 12.91
C GLY A 243 -3.71 -13.67 13.80
N THR A 244 -3.80 -14.31 14.97
CA THR A 244 -2.71 -14.32 15.96
C THR A 244 -1.48 -15.13 15.52
N GLY A 245 -1.60 -15.95 14.46
CA GLY A 245 -0.49 -16.67 13.85
C GLY A 245 0.28 -15.87 12.79
N SER A 246 -0.14 -14.64 12.49
CA SER A 246 0.54 -13.75 11.55
C SER A 246 1.84 -13.20 12.13
N SER A 247 2.89 -13.05 11.32
CA SER A 247 4.12 -12.34 11.69
C SER A 247 3.88 -10.87 12.04
N HIS A 248 2.78 -10.27 11.57
CA HIS A 248 2.36 -8.93 11.99
C HIS A 248 1.84 -8.88 13.44
N TRP A 249 1.47 -10.02 14.02
CA TRP A 249 0.84 -10.14 15.35
C TRP A 249 1.69 -10.90 16.37
N MET A 250 2.28 -12.03 15.99
CA MET A 250 2.99 -12.91 16.91
C MET A 250 4.22 -12.21 17.51
N ASN A 251 4.68 -12.70 18.66
CA ASN A 251 5.91 -12.25 19.32
C ASN A 251 5.98 -10.74 19.62
N GLY A 252 4.87 -10.10 20.01
CA GLY A 252 4.83 -8.65 20.26
C GLY A 252 4.46 -7.80 19.03
N GLY A 253 4.25 -8.47 17.89
CA GLY A 253 3.87 -7.86 16.62
C GLY A 253 5.02 -7.10 15.95
N GLY A 254 4.77 -6.62 14.74
CA GLY A 254 5.75 -5.79 14.01
C GLY A 254 6.95 -6.55 13.45
N ASN A 255 6.83 -7.88 13.28
CA ASN A 255 7.87 -8.72 12.68
C ASN A 255 7.70 -8.88 11.16
N ALA A 256 6.80 -8.13 10.53
CA ALA A 256 6.48 -8.20 9.10
C ALA A 256 6.12 -6.85 8.51
N VAL A 257 6.24 -6.75 7.19
CA VAL A 257 5.79 -5.62 6.38
C VAL A 257 5.09 -6.15 5.12
N ASP A 258 3.94 -5.56 4.81
CA ASP A 258 3.26 -5.74 3.54
C ASP A 258 3.50 -4.49 2.68
N PHE A 259 4.13 -4.64 1.52
CA PHE A 259 4.28 -3.54 0.56
C PHE A 259 3.18 -3.61 -0.49
N PHE A 260 2.49 -2.49 -0.74
CA PHE A 260 1.46 -2.41 -1.78
C PHE A 260 1.92 -1.69 -3.05
N SER A 261 3.07 -0.97 -3.02
CA SER A 261 3.61 -0.32 -4.22
C SER A 261 5.11 0.00 -4.14
N PHE A 262 5.73 0.07 -5.32
CA PHE A 262 7.10 0.54 -5.56
C PHE A 262 7.11 1.51 -6.74
N ASP A 263 7.82 2.62 -6.64
CA ASP A 263 7.83 3.74 -7.59
C ASP A 263 6.43 4.24 -7.97
N GLY A 264 5.52 4.21 -7.00
CA GLY A 264 4.11 4.58 -7.20
C GLY A 264 3.29 3.56 -8.00
N THR A 265 3.89 2.45 -8.43
CA THR A 265 3.23 1.35 -9.13
C THR A 265 2.81 0.28 -8.14
N ALA A 266 1.55 -0.17 -8.20
CA ALA A 266 1.06 -1.24 -7.34
C ALA A 266 1.85 -2.54 -7.55
N THR A 267 2.16 -3.24 -6.47
CA THR A 267 2.87 -4.52 -6.52
C THR A 267 1.92 -5.69 -6.29
N THR A 268 2.17 -6.77 -7.01
CA THR A 268 1.52 -8.07 -6.79
C THR A 268 2.36 -8.98 -5.90
N GLY A 269 3.55 -8.52 -5.50
CA GLY A 269 4.61 -9.35 -4.95
C GLY A 269 5.39 -10.13 -6.02
N CYS A 270 4.92 -10.22 -7.27
CA CYS A 270 5.56 -11.02 -8.32
C CYS A 270 6.03 -10.19 -9.52
N ASP A 271 5.80 -8.89 -9.50
CA ASP A 271 6.30 -7.96 -10.51
C ASP A 271 7.81 -7.71 -10.36
N ALA A 272 8.38 -7.07 -11.40
CA ALA A 272 9.81 -6.83 -11.49
C ALA A 272 10.37 -6.05 -10.28
N ASN A 273 9.62 -5.09 -9.74
CA ASN A 273 10.06 -4.29 -8.59
C ASN A 273 10.10 -5.13 -7.31
N ALA A 274 9.09 -5.97 -7.08
CA ALA A 274 9.12 -6.92 -5.95
C ALA A 274 10.30 -7.90 -6.05
N LEU A 275 10.57 -8.45 -7.25
CA LEU A 275 11.71 -9.34 -7.48
C LEU A 275 13.05 -8.63 -7.30
N GLN A 276 13.16 -7.37 -7.71
CA GLN A 276 14.33 -6.53 -7.48
C GLN A 276 14.57 -6.32 -5.99
N LEU A 277 13.53 -5.97 -5.22
CA LEU A 277 13.67 -5.78 -3.78
C LEU A 277 14.14 -7.05 -3.08
N LEU A 278 13.53 -8.20 -3.39
CA LEU A 278 13.93 -9.48 -2.80
C LEU A 278 15.36 -9.87 -3.15
N THR A 279 15.82 -9.56 -4.37
CA THR A 279 17.21 -9.78 -4.79
C THR A 279 18.18 -8.89 -4.00
N VAL A 280 17.80 -7.65 -3.72
CA VAL A 280 18.59 -6.73 -2.87
C VAL A 280 18.61 -7.21 -1.42
N LEU A 281 17.47 -7.66 -0.90
CA LEU A 281 17.32 -8.08 0.50
C LEU A 281 18.03 -9.40 0.80
N ASP A 282 17.95 -10.39 -0.09
CA ASP A 282 18.41 -11.76 0.19
C ASP A 282 19.82 -11.84 0.83
N PRO A 283 20.88 -11.22 0.29
CA PRO A 283 22.20 -11.31 0.90
C PRO A 283 22.35 -10.53 2.22
N GLN A 284 21.38 -9.66 2.56
CA GLN A 284 21.43 -8.77 3.73
C GLN A 284 20.61 -9.26 4.92
N VAL A 285 19.63 -10.12 4.68
CA VAL A 285 18.68 -10.57 5.70
C VAL A 285 19.13 -11.87 6.37
N PRO A 286 18.85 -12.05 7.67
CA PRO A 286 19.22 -13.28 8.37
C PRO A 286 18.52 -14.50 7.79
N GLN A 287 19.18 -15.65 7.90
CA GLN A 287 18.56 -16.92 7.51
C GLN A 287 17.28 -17.16 8.32
N GLY A 288 16.21 -17.55 7.63
CA GLY A 288 14.88 -17.72 8.23
C GLY A 288 13.96 -16.53 8.00
N SER A 289 14.44 -15.45 7.37
CA SER A 289 13.55 -14.44 6.78
C SER A 289 12.65 -15.07 5.73
N ARG A 290 11.46 -14.50 5.53
CA ARG A 290 10.48 -15.06 4.61
C ARG A 290 9.83 -14.01 3.74
N ALA A 291 9.38 -14.44 2.57
CA ALA A 291 8.56 -13.63 1.67
C ALA A 291 7.36 -14.43 1.16
N GLY A 292 6.20 -13.79 1.12
CA GLY A 292 4.98 -14.37 0.56
C GLY A 292 5.01 -14.43 -0.97
N GLN A 293 3.89 -14.84 -1.57
CA GLN A 293 3.63 -14.85 -3.02
C GLN A 293 4.48 -15.83 -3.87
N ILE A 294 4.92 -16.96 -3.30
CA ILE A 294 5.67 -17.99 -4.05
C ILE A 294 4.92 -18.50 -5.29
N GLN A 295 3.58 -18.52 -5.26
CA GLN A 295 2.76 -19.11 -6.32
C GLN A 295 2.88 -18.41 -7.68
N CYS A 296 3.48 -17.21 -7.73
CA CYS A 296 3.73 -16.48 -8.97
C CYS A 296 5.20 -16.15 -9.22
N ARG A 297 6.13 -16.80 -8.51
CA ARG A 297 7.58 -16.66 -8.72
C ARG A 297 8.24 -18.00 -9.05
N SER A 298 9.31 -17.94 -9.84
CA SER A 298 10.21 -19.07 -10.09
C SER A 298 11.60 -18.92 -9.44
N SER A 299 11.90 -17.74 -8.89
CA SER A 299 13.18 -17.43 -8.26
C SER A 299 13.37 -18.17 -6.93
N THR A 300 14.63 -18.43 -6.59
CA THR A 300 15.05 -18.97 -5.29
C THR A 300 16.05 -18.04 -4.63
N TYR A 301 16.02 -17.98 -3.30
CA TYR A 301 16.82 -17.09 -2.46
C TYR A 301 17.57 -17.92 -1.40
N GLN A 302 18.73 -17.43 -0.93
CA GLN A 302 19.58 -18.16 0.02
C GLN A 302 19.08 -18.03 1.47
N HIS A 303 18.70 -16.82 1.88
CA HIS A 303 18.26 -16.52 3.24
C HIS A 303 16.74 -16.37 3.34
N ILE A 304 16.07 -16.04 2.23
CA ILE A 304 14.62 -15.85 2.19
C ILE A 304 13.90 -17.16 1.84
N THR A 305 13.15 -17.70 2.79
CA THR A 305 12.20 -18.79 2.55
C THR A 305 10.89 -18.26 2.00
N GLN A 306 10.37 -18.85 0.92
CA GLN A 306 9.14 -18.36 0.29
C GLN A 306 7.91 -19.19 0.68
N PHE A 307 6.75 -18.55 0.74
CA PHE A 307 5.47 -19.22 1.03
C PHE A 307 4.30 -18.64 0.23
N THR A 308 3.16 -19.34 0.22
CA THR A 308 1.95 -18.91 -0.51
C THR A 308 1.24 -17.79 0.22
N ASP A 309 0.91 -16.72 -0.50
CA ASP A 309 0.20 -15.55 0.05
C ASP A 309 -0.59 -14.84 -1.08
N SER A 310 -1.50 -13.92 -0.76
CA SER A 310 -2.35 -13.24 -1.75
C SER A 310 -1.50 -12.37 -2.71
N PRO A 311 -1.74 -12.43 -4.04
CA PRO A 311 -0.94 -11.75 -5.06
C PRO A 311 -1.36 -10.28 -5.28
N ASN A 312 -1.44 -9.51 -4.20
CA ASN A 312 -1.91 -8.12 -4.18
C ASN A 312 -1.00 -7.18 -3.35
N HIS A 313 0.07 -7.74 -2.79
CA HIS A 313 1.13 -7.05 -2.05
C HIS A 313 2.39 -7.92 -2.08
N LEU A 314 3.52 -7.39 -1.63
CA LEU A 314 4.70 -8.17 -1.24
C LEU A 314 4.72 -8.32 0.27
N HIS A 315 4.56 -9.53 0.79
CA HIS A 315 4.78 -9.82 2.20
C HIS A 315 6.26 -10.10 2.45
N PHE A 316 6.83 -9.51 3.50
CA PHE A 316 8.15 -9.85 3.99
C PHE A 316 8.17 -9.90 5.51
N ASP A 317 8.76 -10.95 6.10
CA ASP A 317 8.82 -11.11 7.54
C ASP A 317 10.12 -11.71 8.07
N VAL A 318 10.40 -11.42 9.34
CA VAL A 318 11.59 -11.86 10.08
C VAL A 318 11.25 -12.60 11.36
N ALA A 319 9.97 -12.99 11.55
CA ALA A 319 9.49 -13.59 12.80
C ALA A 319 10.11 -14.96 13.09
N TYR A 320 10.70 -15.59 12.08
CA TYR A 320 11.32 -16.93 12.10
C TYR A 320 12.84 -16.87 11.88
N ALA A 321 13.41 -15.67 11.87
CA ALA A 321 14.81 -15.45 11.63
C ALA A 321 15.52 -15.06 12.92
N ASP A 322 16.67 -15.68 13.18
CA ASP A 322 17.55 -15.33 14.29
C ASP A 322 18.68 -14.42 13.79
N GLY A 323 19.01 -13.40 14.58
CA GLY A 323 20.11 -12.49 14.29
C GLY A 323 19.71 -11.21 13.54
N PRO A 324 20.65 -10.24 13.44
CA PRO A 324 20.43 -8.95 12.79
C PRO A 324 20.50 -9.05 11.26
N LEU A 325 20.05 -8.01 10.55
CA LEU A 325 20.46 -7.83 9.15
C LEU A 325 21.97 -7.58 9.11
N THR A 326 22.64 -8.16 8.12
CA THR A 326 24.02 -7.83 7.80
C THR A 326 24.01 -6.50 7.06
N THR A 327 23.97 -5.42 7.82
CA THR A 327 24.20 -4.08 7.28
C THR A 327 25.71 -3.95 7.05
N GLY A 328 26.12 -3.90 5.78
CA GLY A 328 27.52 -3.83 5.38
C GLY A 328 28.27 -2.66 5.98
#